data_AF-A4TGA9-F1
#
_entry.id   AF-A4TGA9-F1
#
_cell.length_a   1.000
_cell.length_b   1.000
_cell.length_c   1.000
_cell.angle_alpha   90.00
_cell.angle_beta   90.00
_cell.angle_gamma   90.00
#
_symmetry.space_group_name_H-M   'P 1'
#
loop_
_entity.id
_entity.type
_entity.pdbx_description
1 polymer ?
#
loop_
_entity_poly.entity_id
_entity_poly.type
_entity_poly.pdbx_seq_one_letter_code
_entity_poly.pdbx_strand_id
1 'polypeptide(L)'
;MGRRIAWAVEVIRGDFEMAEVMWEAAEPCLSEEQRLAALTALHVGEPSQALLVVVTALSRSGHPLPSALHVEFQEWLRRRPGSGSPADWTLLEIRVAAADVRATADVGMIDGRYGEATLCYFVLDDAGVVDASREHQAAALRKWLSANRPSPPLRTDMRLNGFGYLLDDPHPPSCDGLDTP
;
A
#
# COMPACT_ATOMS: atom_id res chain seq x y z
N MET A 1 -15.83 -18.12 -20.33
CA MET A 1 -15.08 -18.30 -19.07
C MET A 1 -14.07 -17.17 -18.82
N GLY A 2 -13.26 -16.75 -19.82
CA GLY A 2 -12.17 -15.77 -19.61
C GLY A 2 -12.55 -14.34 -19.15
N ARG A 3 -13.71 -13.80 -19.53
CA ARG A 3 -14.11 -12.43 -19.15
C ARG A 3 -14.45 -12.24 -17.66
N ARG A 4 -14.92 -13.29 -16.97
CA ARG A 4 -15.21 -13.22 -15.53
C ARG A 4 -13.95 -13.28 -14.67
N ILE A 5 -12.94 -14.02 -15.12
CA ILE A 5 -11.65 -14.13 -14.43
C ILE A 5 -10.86 -12.83 -14.57
N ALA A 6 -10.81 -12.25 -15.79
CA ALA A 6 -10.17 -10.95 -16.00
C ALA A 6 -10.80 -9.84 -15.15
N TRP A 7 -12.13 -9.78 -15.10
CA TRP A 7 -12.85 -8.82 -14.25
C TRP A 7 -12.58 -9.04 -12.75
N ALA A 8 -12.57 -10.29 -12.28
CA ALA A 8 -12.26 -10.59 -10.87
C ALA A 8 -10.81 -10.21 -10.51
N VAL A 9 -9.86 -10.43 -11.41
CA VAL A 9 -8.45 -10.05 -11.22
C VAL A 9 -8.28 -8.52 -11.20
N GLU A 10 -8.97 -7.78 -12.08
CA GLU A 10 -8.96 -6.32 -12.07
C GLU A 10 -9.60 -5.72 -10.81
N VAL A 11 -10.70 -6.32 -10.34
CA VAL A 11 -11.34 -5.90 -9.08
C VAL A 11 -10.39 -6.15 -7.92
N ILE A 12 -9.88 -7.38 -7.76
CA ILE A 12 -8.96 -7.74 -6.67
C ILE A 12 -7.72 -6.83 -6.69
N ARG A 13 -7.10 -6.61 -7.84
CA ARG A 13 -5.96 -5.70 -7.97
C ARG A 13 -6.30 -4.28 -7.49
N GLY A 14 -7.48 -3.78 -7.85
CA GLY A 14 -7.98 -2.49 -7.37
C GLY A 14 -8.34 -2.44 -5.87
N ASP A 15 -8.60 -3.58 -5.22
CA ASP A 15 -8.73 -3.66 -3.76
C ASP A 15 -7.39 -3.43 -3.07
N PHE A 16 -6.34 -4.13 -3.53
CA PHE A 16 -5.00 -4.05 -2.97
C PHE A 16 -4.40 -2.67 -3.18
N GLU A 17 -4.46 -2.14 -4.41
CA GLU A 17 -3.94 -0.80 -4.71
C GLU A 17 -4.58 0.26 -3.80
N MET A 18 -5.91 0.22 -3.63
CA MET A 18 -6.61 1.13 -2.73
C MET A 18 -6.19 0.93 -1.26
N ALA A 19 -6.10 -0.31 -0.79
CA ALA A 19 -5.70 -0.62 0.58
C ALA A 19 -4.27 -0.14 0.91
N GLU A 20 -3.34 -0.32 -0.01
CA GLU A 20 -1.94 0.09 0.14
C GLU A 20 -1.77 1.61 0.14
N VAL A 21 -2.41 2.32 -0.80
CA VAL A 21 -2.34 3.79 -0.86
C VAL A 21 -3.02 4.42 0.35
N MET A 22 -4.16 3.88 0.81
CA MET A 22 -4.82 4.33 2.03
C MET A 22 -3.96 4.07 3.27
N TRP A 23 -3.27 2.93 3.34
CA TRP A 23 -2.36 2.62 4.44
C TRP A 23 -1.21 3.63 4.53
N GLU A 24 -0.59 3.98 3.40
CA GLU A 24 0.49 4.97 3.38
C GLU A 24 0.01 6.34 3.84
N ALA A 25 -1.12 6.80 3.34
CA ALA A 25 -1.69 8.09 3.74
C ALA A 25 -2.07 8.11 5.23
N ALA A 26 -2.43 6.96 5.81
CA ALA A 26 -2.77 6.84 7.22
C ALA A 26 -1.58 6.53 8.14
N GLU A 27 -0.41 6.13 7.62
CA GLU A 27 0.75 5.69 8.42
C GLU A 27 1.07 6.62 9.61
N PRO A 28 1.00 7.97 9.47
CA PRO A 28 1.26 8.88 10.58
C PRO A 28 0.29 8.76 11.76
N CYS A 29 -0.96 8.33 11.51
CA CYS A 29 -1.99 8.22 12.54
C CYS A 29 -2.25 6.79 13.04
N LEU A 30 -1.60 5.78 12.46
CA LEU A 30 -1.75 4.38 12.90
C LEU A 30 -0.97 4.13 14.21
N SER A 31 -1.55 3.35 15.13
CA SER A 31 -0.79 2.72 16.21
C SER A 31 0.07 1.57 15.66
N GLU A 32 1.06 1.11 16.43
CA GLU A 32 1.88 -0.05 16.04
C GLU A 32 1.02 -1.30 15.80
N GLU A 33 0.04 -1.55 16.68
CA GLU A 33 -0.92 -2.65 16.55
C GLU A 33 -1.74 -2.54 15.27
N GLN A 34 -2.23 -1.34 14.95
CA GLN A 34 -3.00 -1.10 13.72
C GLN A 34 -2.15 -1.26 12.46
N ARG A 35 -0.89 -0.77 12.48
CA ARG A 35 0.05 -1.01 11.38
C ARG A 35 0.23 -2.50 11.14
N LEU A 36 0.51 -3.26 12.21
CA LEU A 36 0.73 -4.70 12.11
C LEU A 36 -0.53 -5.44 11.64
N ALA A 37 -1.71 -5.10 12.14
CA ALA A 37 -2.96 -5.72 11.75
C ALA A 37 -3.28 -5.48 10.25
N ALA A 38 -3.16 -4.24 9.79
CA ALA A 38 -3.40 -3.91 8.38
C ALA A 38 -2.38 -4.58 7.44
N LEU A 39 -1.10 -4.62 7.84
CA LEU A 39 -0.05 -5.30 7.08
C LEU A 39 -0.26 -6.82 7.03
N THR A 40 -0.64 -7.44 8.15
CA THR A 40 -0.98 -8.87 8.20
C THR A 40 -2.13 -9.18 7.25
N ALA A 41 -3.19 -8.36 7.26
CA ALA A 41 -4.33 -8.53 6.37
C ALA A 41 -3.94 -8.43 4.89
N LEU A 42 -3.11 -7.45 4.50
CA LEU A 42 -2.58 -7.38 3.14
C LEU A 42 -1.77 -8.63 2.77
N HIS A 43 -0.98 -9.15 3.70
CA HIS A 43 -0.11 -10.31 3.48
C HIS A 43 -0.88 -11.61 3.22
N VAL A 44 -2.00 -11.81 3.92
CA VAL A 44 -2.87 -13.00 3.75
C VAL A 44 -3.92 -12.82 2.65
N GLY A 45 -3.87 -11.70 1.95
CA GLY A 45 -4.72 -11.42 0.79
C GLY A 45 -6.11 -10.89 1.12
N GLU A 46 -6.26 -10.18 2.24
CA GLU A 46 -7.51 -9.62 2.75
C GLU A 46 -7.50 -8.07 2.72
N PRO A 47 -7.48 -7.43 1.53
CA PRO A 47 -7.34 -5.98 1.39
C PRO A 47 -8.52 -5.20 1.98
N SER A 48 -9.73 -5.77 1.99
CA SER A 48 -10.90 -5.16 2.65
C SER A 48 -10.71 -5.07 4.17
N GLN A 49 -10.11 -6.08 4.79
CA GLN A 49 -9.82 -6.04 6.22
C GLN A 49 -8.72 -5.01 6.55
N ALA A 50 -7.70 -4.90 5.70
CA ALA A 50 -6.69 -3.85 5.83
C ALA A 50 -7.31 -2.44 5.72
N LEU A 51 -8.19 -2.23 4.74
CA LEU A 51 -8.93 -0.97 4.59
C LEU A 51 -9.80 -0.66 5.81
N LEU A 52 -10.49 -1.63 6.37
CA LEU A 52 -11.31 -1.41 7.57
C LEU A 52 -10.46 -0.89 8.74
N VAL A 53 -9.29 -1.47 9.00
CA VAL A 53 -8.36 -1.02 10.05
C VAL A 53 -7.93 0.42 9.79
N VAL A 54 -7.50 0.71 8.55
CA VAL A 54 -6.99 2.02 8.14
C VAL A 54 -8.07 3.10 8.23
N VAL A 55 -9.25 2.87 7.65
CA VAL A 55 -10.35 3.84 7.62
C VAL A 55 -10.89 4.11 9.02
N THR A 56 -10.95 3.09 9.87
CA THR A 56 -11.33 3.26 11.28
C THR A 56 -10.33 4.14 12.02
N ALA A 57 -9.03 3.99 11.77
CA ALA A 57 -8.01 4.83 12.39
C ALA A 57 -8.07 6.29 11.90
N LEU A 58 -8.27 6.51 10.61
CA LEU A 58 -8.47 7.84 10.02
C LEU A 58 -9.70 8.54 10.60
N SER A 59 -10.83 7.84 10.65
CA SER A 59 -12.09 8.33 11.24
C SER A 59 -11.90 8.75 12.71
N ARG A 60 -11.28 7.89 13.52
CA ARG A 60 -11.11 8.16 14.97
C ARG A 60 -10.08 9.24 15.28
N SER A 61 -8.99 9.30 14.53
CA SER A 61 -7.94 10.30 14.74
C SER A 61 -8.28 11.67 14.16
N GLY A 62 -9.17 11.71 13.17
CA GLY A 62 -9.45 12.91 12.38
C GLY A 62 -8.28 13.33 11.48
N HIS A 63 -7.28 12.46 11.29
CA HIS A 63 -6.17 12.70 10.37
C HIS A 63 -6.72 12.81 8.94
N PRO A 64 -6.49 13.93 8.24
CA PRO A 64 -7.10 14.14 6.94
C PRO A 64 -6.34 13.39 5.83
N LEU A 65 -7.09 12.82 4.89
CA LEU A 65 -6.53 12.28 3.65
C LEU A 65 -6.23 13.40 2.64
N PRO A 66 -5.26 13.21 1.74
CA PRO A 66 -5.13 14.03 0.54
C PRO A 66 -6.45 14.03 -0.25
N SER A 67 -6.90 15.21 -0.71
CA SER A 67 -8.24 15.34 -1.32
C SER A 67 -8.43 14.48 -2.57
N ALA A 68 -7.39 14.32 -3.39
CA ALA A 68 -7.42 13.44 -4.57
C ALA A 68 -7.66 11.98 -4.17
N LEU A 69 -6.91 11.47 -3.19
CA LEU A 69 -7.08 10.12 -2.65
C LEU A 69 -8.46 9.94 -1.99
N HIS A 70 -8.94 10.95 -1.26
CA HIS A 70 -10.28 10.89 -0.68
C HIS A 70 -11.37 10.77 -1.76
N VAL A 71 -11.29 11.52 -2.86
CA VAL A 71 -12.23 11.39 -3.99
C VAL A 71 -12.15 9.99 -4.61
N GLU A 72 -10.95 9.49 -4.85
CA GLU A 72 -10.72 8.17 -5.43
C GLU A 72 -11.29 7.05 -4.55
N PHE A 73 -11.07 7.14 -3.23
CA PHE A 73 -11.61 6.20 -2.26
C PHE A 73 -13.15 6.22 -2.23
N GLN A 74 -13.77 7.40 -2.28
CA GLN A 74 -15.23 7.53 -2.34
C GLN A 74 -15.80 6.97 -3.64
N GLU A 75 -15.11 7.14 -4.77
CA GLU A 75 -15.50 6.50 -6.03
C GLU A 75 -15.37 4.98 -5.97
N TRP A 76 -14.29 4.48 -5.39
CA TRP A 76 -14.04 3.06 -5.18
C TRP A 76 -15.17 2.41 -4.34
N LEU A 77 -15.63 3.07 -3.28
CA LEU A 77 -16.76 2.61 -2.45
C LEU A 77 -18.08 2.56 -3.22
N ARG A 78 -18.32 3.53 -4.11
CA ARG A 78 -19.54 3.59 -4.94
C ARG A 78 -19.59 2.49 -5.99
N ARG A 79 -18.45 2.08 -6.53
CA ARG A 79 -18.36 1.04 -7.58
C ARG A 79 -18.65 -0.38 -7.08
N ARG A 80 -18.80 -0.59 -5.75
CA ARG A 80 -18.98 -1.90 -5.13
C ARG A 80 -20.39 -2.08 -4.54
N PRO A 81 -21.37 -2.58 -5.32
CA PRO A 81 -22.68 -2.89 -4.75
C PRO A 81 -22.56 -4.04 -3.73
N GLY A 82 -23.21 -3.90 -2.59
CA GLY A 82 -23.21 -4.97 -1.58
C GLY A 82 -24.05 -6.17 -2.05
N SER A 83 -23.51 -7.38 -1.93
CA SER A 83 -24.16 -8.63 -2.39
C SER A 83 -24.85 -9.45 -1.29
N GLY A 84 -24.77 -9.06 -0.02
CA GLY A 84 -25.34 -9.76 1.16
C GLY A 84 -24.46 -10.86 1.79
N SER A 85 -23.19 -10.98 1.39
CA SER A 85 -22.16 -11.89 1.89
C SER A 85 -21.39 -11.35 3.13
N PRO A 86 -20.57 -12.16 3.83
CA PRO A 86 -19.68 -11.67 4.90
C PRO A 86 -18.76 -10.51 4.48
N ALA A 87 -18.26 -10.52 3.25
CA ALA A 87 -17.48 -9.41 2.70
C ALA A 87 -18.29 -8.10 2.59
N ASP A 88 -19.63 -8.21 2.50
CA ASP A 88 -20.51 -7.05 2.47
C ASP A 88 -20.72 -6.41 3.85
N TRP A 89 -20.52 -7.16 4.93
CA TRP A 89 -20.49 -6.59 6.29
C TRP A 89 -19.23 -5.75 6.50
N THR A 90 -18.05 -6.25 6.10
CA THR A 90 -16.80 -5.47 6.12
C THR A 90 -16.95 -4.20 5.26
N LEU A 91 -17.54 -4.31 4.06
CA LEU A 91 -17.77 -3.15 3.20
C LEU A 91 -18.75 -2.13 3.82
N LEU A 92 -19.77 -2.59 4.54
CA LEU A 92 -20.68 -1.71 5.27
C LEU A 92 -19.95 -0.96 6.40
N GLU A 93 -19.12 -1.66 7.18
CA GLU A 93 -18.33 -1.05 8.25
C GLU A 93 -17.35 -0.01 7.70
N ILE A 94 -16.68 -0.32 6.57
CA ILE A 94 -15.83 0.64 5.86
C ILE A 94 -16.64 1.88 5.47
N ARG A 95 -17.85 1.72 4.93
CA ARG A 95 -18.72 2.86 4.54
C ARG A 95 -19.11 3.72 5.73
N VAL A 96 -19.45 3.10 6.86
CA VAL A 96 -19.81 3.82 8.08
C VAL A 96 -18.61 4.63 8.57
N ALA A 97 -17.43 4.02 8.68
CA ALA A 97 -16.22 4.72 9.11
C ALA A 97 -15.78 5.80 8.11
N ALA A 98 -15.94 5.55 6.81
CA ALA A 98 -15.58 6.48 5.74
C ALA A 98 -16.38 7.79 5.77
N ALA A 99 -17.57 7.81 6.38
CA ALA A 99 -18.39 9.02 6.50
C ALA A 99 -17.72 10.11 7.35
N ASP A 100 -16.86 9.71 8.30
CA ASP A 100 -16.15 10.61 9.22
C ASP A 100 -14.71 10.93 8.77
N VAL A 101 -14.26 10.38 7.64
CA VAL A 101 -12.92 10.64 7.11
C VAL A 101 -12.87 12.05 6.52
N ARG A 102 -11.86 12.83 6.94
CA ARG A 102 -11.66 14.20 6.48
C ARG A 102 -10.72 14.25 5.28
N ALA A 103 -10.84 15.29 4.48
CA ALA A 103 -9.92 15.59 3.38
C ALA A 103 -9.18 16.90 3.63
N THR A 104 -7.93 16.99 3.16
CA THR A 104 -7.12 18.21 3.12
C THR A 104 -6.61 18.47 1.70
N ALA A 105 -6.43 19.75 1.36
CA ALA A 105 -5.87 20.16 0.07
C ALA A 105 -4.33 19.99 0.00
N ASP A 106 -3.68 19.66 1.11
CA ASP A 106 -2.29 20.05 1.36
C ASP A 106 -1.24 18.93 1.27
N VAL A 107 -1.48 17.89 0.47
CA VAL A 107 -0.45 16.87 0.21
C VAL A 107 -0.62 16.34 -1.21
N GLY A 108 0.46 16.36 -2.00
CA GLY A 108 0.50 15.71 -3.30
C GLY A 108 0.28 14.21 -3.17
N MET A 109 -0.36 13.59 -4.17
CA MET A 109 -0.45 12.13 -4.25
C MET A 109 0.96 11.54 -4.17
N ILE A 110 1.11 10.43 -3.47
CA ILE A 110 2.37 9.68 -3.54
C ILE A 110 2.39 9.00 -4.91
N ASP A 111 3.03 9.66 -5.88
CA ASP A 111 3.10 9.22 -7.27
C ASP A 111 3.85 7.89 -7.39
N GLY A 112 3.30 6.99 -8.23
CA GLY A 112 3.96 5.76 -8.66
C GLY A 112 3.16 4.50 -8.33
N ARG A 113 2.94 3.66 -9.35
CA ARG A 113 2.40 2.30 -9.17
C ARG A 113 3.41 1.47 -8.38
N TYR A 114 2.93 0.67 -7.43
CA TYR A 114 3.78 -0.32 -6.79
C TYR A 114 4.21 -1.40 -7.78
N GLY A 115 5.41 -1.94 -7.58
CA GLY A 115 5.79 -3.17 -8.24
C GLY A 115 4.92 -4.33 -7.78
N GLU A 116 4.79 -5.36 -8.60
CA GLU A 116 3.87 -6.50 -8.37
C GLU A 116 4.31 -7.41 -7.21
N ALA A 117 5.53 -7.26 -6.69
CA ALA A 117 6.05 -8.11 -5.63
C ALA A 117 5.57 -7.64 -4.25
N THR A 118 4.94 -8.56 -3.50
CA THR A 118 4.50 -8.32 -2.12
C THR A 118 5.46 -8.88 -1.06
N LEU A 119 6.37 -9.78 -1.44
CA LEU A 119 7.37 -10.45 -0.59
C LEU A 119 8.76 -10.41 -1.22
N CYS A 120 9.81 -10.39 -0.39
CA CYS A 120 11.20 -10.52 -0.83
C CYS A 120 11.37 -11.80 -1.65
N TYR A 121 10.73 -12.89 -1.23
CA TYR A 121 10.79 -14.18 -1.93
C TYR A 121 10.49 -14.05 -3.42
N PHE A 122 9.43 -13.34 -3.82
CA PHE A 122 9.07 -13.19 -5.24
C PHE A 122 10.14 -12.44 -6.03
N VAL A 123 10.71 -11.38 -5.46
CA VAL A 123 11.80 -10.64 -6.10
C VAL A 123 13.06 -11.50 -6.24
N LEU A 124 13.37 -12.31 -5.23
CA LEU A 124 14.54 -13.18 -5.21
C LEU A 124 14.38 -14.39 -6.13
N ASP A 125 13.17 -14.93 -6.24
CA ASP A 125 12.82 -16.05 -7.14
C ASP A 125 12.90 -15.63 -8.60
N ASP A 126 12.32 -14.47 -8.95
CA ASP A 126 12.43 -13.89 -10.30
C ASP A 126 13.88 -13.62 -10.71
N ALA A 127 14.74 -13.30 -9.75
CA ALA A 127 16.17 -13.10 -9.96
C ALA A 127 17.00 -14.40 -9.88
N GLY A 128 16.40 -15.54 -9.51
CA GLY A 128 17.06 -16.84 -9.38
C GLY A 128 18.07 -16.92 -8.22
N VAL A 129 17.88 -16.13 -7.17
CA VAL A 129 18.84 -15.96 -6.06
C VAL A 129 18.25 -16.29 -4.68
N VAL A 130 17.14 -17.02 -4.62
CA VAL A 130 16.48 -17.43 -3.35
C VAL A 130 17.47 -18.09 -2.39
N ASP A 131 18.32 -19.00 -2.88
CA ASP A 131 19.30 -19.73 -2.06
C ASP A 131 20.71 -19.13 -2.10
N ALA A 132 20.88 -17.95 -2.70
CA ALA A 132 22.17 -17.29 -2.81
C ALA A 132 22.63 -16.66 -1.48
N SER A 133 23.89 -16.20 -1.42
CA SER A 133 24.35 -15.46 -0.25
C SER A 133 23.54 -14.17 -0.04
N ARG A 134 23.46 -13.71 1.21
CA ARG A 134 22.74 -12.47 1.58
C ARG A 134 23.16 -11.25 0.76
N GLU A 135 24.43 -11.17 0.37
CA GLU A 135 24.93 -10.07 -0.48
C GLU A 135 24.31 -10.10 -1.88
N HIS A 136 24.19 -11.28 -2.49
CA HIS A 136 23.56 -11.45 -3.80
C HIS A 136 22.04 -11.19 -3.73
N GLN A 137 21.38 -11.65 -2.67
CA GLN A 137 19.97 -11.34 -2.42
C GLN A 137 19.75 -9.83 -2.27
N ALA A 138 20.58 -9.15 -1.49
CA ALA A 138 20.52 -7.69 -1.32
C ALA A 138 20.79 -6.95 -2.64
N ALA A 139 21.71 -7.43 -3.47
CA ALA A 139 21.98 -6.85 -4.79
C ALA A 139 20.78 -6.99 -5.74
N ALA A 140 20.09 -8.14 -5.74
CA ALA A 140 18.87 -8.35 -6.52
C ALA A 140 17.74 -7.42 -6.05
N LEU A 141 17.52 -7.30 -4.74
CA LEU A 141 16.54 -6.39 -4.17
C LEU A 141 16.84 -4.93 -4.53
N ARG A 142 18.10 -4.47 -4.42
CA ARG A 142 18.49 -3.11 -4.87
C ARG A 142 18.21 -2.87 -6.35
N LYS A 143 18.55 -3.85 -7.19
CA LYS A 143 18.28 -3.77 -8.64
C LYS A 143 16.79 -3.64 -8.89
N TRP A 144 15.96 -4.42 -8.20
CA TRP A 144 14.51 -4.33 -8.33
C TRP A 144 13.96 -2.97 -7.87
N LEU A 145 14.42 -2.46 -6.72
CA LEU A 145 14.01 -1.16 -6.16
C LEU A 145 14.39 0.03 -7.08
N SER A 146 15.47 -0.08 -7.85
CA SER A 146 15.85 0.96 -8.82
C SER A 146 14.84 1.15 -9.96
N ALA A 147 13.98 0.15 -10.19
CA ALA A 147 12.98 0.14 -11.26
C ALA A 147 11.54 0.08 -10.74
N ASN A 148 11.32 -0.20 -9.46
CA ASN A 148 10.01 -0.46 -8.89
C ASN A 148 9.87 0.19 -7.52
N ARG A 149 8.68 0.74 -7.26
CA ARG A 149 8.32 1.22 -5.94
C ARG A 149 7.84 0.04 -5.09
N PRO A 150 8.44 -0.24 -3.91
CA PRO A 150 7.99 -1.35 -3.07
C PRO A 150 6.64 -1.01 -2.43
N SER A 151 5.73 -1.98 -2.37
CA SER A 151 4.45 -1.83 -1.66
C SER A 151 4.64 -1.88 -0.14
N PRO A 152 3.69 -1.38 0.68
CA PRO A 152 3.79 -1.46 2.14
C PRO A 152 4.04 -2.88 2.71
N PRO A 153 3.38 -3.95 2.18
CA PRO A 153 3.72 -5.33 2.55
C PRO A 153 5.17 -5.68 2.26
N LEU A 154 5.67 -5.36 1.05
CA LEU A 154 7.06 -5.65 0.68
C LEU A 154 8.05 -4.88 1.56
N ARG A 155 7.78 -3.60 1.87
CA ARG A 155 8.63 -2.82 2.80
C ARG A 155 8.71 -3.47 4.18
N THR A 156 7.57 -3.95 4.68
CA THR A 156 7.51 -4.64 5.97
C THR A 156 8.28 -5.96 5.92
N ASP A 157 8.05 -6.77 4.89
CA ASP A 157 8.74 -8.03 4.70
C ASP A 157 10.27 -7.83 4.56
N MET A 158 10.70 -6.80 3.85
CA MET A 158 12.11 -6.41 3.77
C MET A 158 12.69 -6.06 5.14
N ARG A 159 11.97 -5.31 5.99
CA ARG A 159 12.40 -5.02 7.36
C ARG A 159 12.53 -6.30 8.19
N LEU A 160 11.54 -7.19 8.12
CA LEU A 160 11.53 -8.47 8.84
C LEU A 160 12.66 -9.41 8.40
N ASN A 161 12.96 -9.45 7.11
CA ASN A 161 14.05 -10.26 6.56
C ASN A 161 15.42 -9.58 6.71
N GLY A 162 15.51 -8.42 7.39
CA GLY A 162 16.77 -7.71 7.63
C GLY A 162 17.34 -7.03 6.39
N PHE A 163 16.51 -6.73 5.41
CA PHE A 163 16.78 -5.88 4.23
C PHE A 163 16.19 -4.47 4.38
N GLY A 164 15.67 -4.12 5.55
CA GLY A 164 15.02 -2.81 5.80
C GLY A 164 15.92 -1.61 5.48
N TYR A 165 17.24 -1.75 5.66
CA TYR A 165 18.23 -0.72 5.34
C TYR A 165 18.31 -0.37 3.84
N LEU A 166 17.71 -1.17 2.96
CA LEU A 166 17.60 -0.89 1.52
C LEU A 166 16.45 0.06 1.17
N LEU A 167 15.54 0.29 2.11
CA LEU A 167 14.37 1.17 1.94
C LEU A 167 14.69 2.62 2.30
N ASP A 168 15.75 2.82 3.08
CA ASP A 168 16.22 4.15 3.46
C ASP A 168 17.03 4.70 2.28
N ASP A 169 16.39 5.47 1.41
CA ASP A 169 17.11 6.21 0.38
C ASP A 169 17.95 7.31 1.07
N PRO A 170 19.27 7.39 0.85
CA PRO A 170 19.97 8.63 1.06
C PRO A 170 19.41 9.64 0.04
N HIS A 171 18.67 10.62 0.55
CA HIS A 171 18.17 11.82 -0.12
C HIS A 171 18.81 12.08 -1.52
N PRO A 172 18.02 12.32 -2.60
CA PRO A 172 18.63 12.85 -3.82
C PRO A 172 19.35 14.17 -3.46
N PRO A 173 20.54 14.47 -4.00
CA PRO A 173 21.17 15.76 -3.76
C PRO A 173 20.18 16.85 -4.14
N SER A 174 19.87 17.72 -3.19
CA SER A 174 19.14 18.95 -3.48
C SER A 174 19.87 19.67 -4.60
N CYS A 175 19.19 19.87 -5.73
CA CYS A 175 19.61 20.85 -6.73
C CYS A 175 19.32 22.25 -6.18
N ASP A 176 20.00 22.64 -5.11
CA ASP A 176 20.13 24.03 -4.69
C ASP A 176 21.58 24.45 -4.87
N GLY A 177 21.78 25.23 -5.94
CA GLY A 177 23.06 25.80 -6.29
C GLY A 177 23.01 26.55 -7.62
N LEU A 178 21.93 27.30 -7.86
CA LEU A 178 21.96 28.43 -8.78
C LEU A 178 22.79 29.52 -8.10
N ASP A 179 23.91 29.91 -8.71
CA ASP A 179 24.42 31.29 -8.62
C ASP A 179 25.33 31.56 -9.83
N THR A 180 24.74 32.23 -10.83
CA THR A 180 25.45 33.17 -11.71
C THR A 180 25.21 34.56 -11.12
N PRO A 181 26.23 35.43 -11.15
CA PRO A 181 26.41 36.29 -12.32
C PRO A 181 27.76 36.12 -13.01
#